data_AF-A0A7S2LLH2-F1
#
_entry.id   AF-A0A7S2LLH2-F1
#
_cell.length_a   1.000
_cell.length_b   1.000
_cell.length_c   1.000
_cell.angle_alpha   90.00
_cell.angle_beta   90.00
_cell.angle_gamma   90.00
#
_symmetry.space_group_name_H-M   'P 1'
#
loop_
_entity.id
_entity.type
_entity.pdbx_description
1 polymer ?
#
loop_
_entity_poly.entity_id
_entity_poly.type
_entity_poly.pdbx_seq_one_letter_code
_entity_poly.pdbx_strand_id
1 'polypeptide(L)'
;QALDAAGARQRQAQPLGVRADGAQPRDEVRAVRGVAGAVVHVAVAARGVEGLEEEDLDAVAEQQQLEEELLQFDLAGIEALAYVLAAKCGSLRKAFRYFDSSRKGHFPQVVWDTGMLLMRIDAERLTGHSASQLFSMIDCDPRDGLVSRAEWAAFFDAVMRGKLRDLVAEAAGGGERSTLADRAATKRLALRQLGRRDSTRKNSKAGQPRLPSKERRPSNDR
;
A
#
# COMPACT_ATOMS: atom_id res chain seq x y z
N GLN A 1 58.36 49.46 5.20
CA GLN A 1 57.96 48.74 6.43
C GLN A 1 56.92 47.72 5.97
N ALA A 2 57.27 46.54 5.47
CA ALA A 2 57.94 45.37 6.09
C ALA A 2 57.10 44.74 7.21
N LEU A 3 57.02 43.39 7.19
CA LEU A 3 56.30 42.42 8.05
C LEU A 3 54.99 41.92 7.42
N ASP A 4 54.90 40.79 6.70
CA ASP A 4 55.51 39.45 6.82
C ASP A 4 54.91 38.63 7.99
N ALA A 5 54.12 37.60 7.66
CA ALA A 5 53.80 36.44 8.51
C ALA A 5 52.94 35.41 7.75
N ALA A 6 53.58 34.68 6.84
CA ALA A 6 53.05 33.44 6.28
C ALA A 6 53.13 32.31 7.34
N GLY A 7 51.98 31.86 7.83
CA GLY A 7 51.86 30.75 8.78
C GLY A 7 51.42 29.45 8.12
N ALA A 8 52.30 28.81 7.35
CA ALA A 8 52.06 27.49 6.76
C ALA A 8 52.15 26.39 7.85
N ARG A 9 51.00 25.93 8.35
CA ARG A 9 50.92 24.78 9.26
C ARG A 9 50.82 23.48 8.47
N GLN A 10 51.97 22.87 8.24
CA GLN A 10 52.15 21.54 7.69
C GLN A 10 51.64 20.49 8.70
N ARG A 11 50.41 20.00 8.49
CA ARG A 11 49.87 18.86 9.25
C ARG A 11 50.39 17.57 8.63
N GLN A 12 51.27 16.90 9.35
CA GLN A 12 51.67 15.51 9.07
C GLN A 12 50.45 14.61 9.19
N ALA A 13 50.07 13.97 8.08
CA ALA A 13 49.10 12.89 8.06
C ALA A 13 49.77 11.62 8.62
N GLN A 14 49.25 11.10 9.72
CA GLN A 14 49.59 9.76 10.20
C GLN A 14 48.77 8.73 9.41
N PRO A 15 49.39 7.65 8.89
CA PRO A 15 48.65 6.55 8.28
C PRO A 15 48.01 5.71 9.39
N LEU A 16 46.67 5.79 9.50
CA LEU A 16 45.88 4.88 10.32
C LEU A 16 45.94 3.48 9.68
N GLY A 17 46.56 2.54 10.41
CA GLY A 17 46.64 1.13 10.05
C GLY A 17 45.24 0.53 9.91
N VAL A 18 44.92 0.09 8.69
CA VAL A 18 43.72 -0.66 8.37
C VAL A 18 43.92 -2.09 8.88
N ARG A 19 43.31 -2.41 10.03
CA ARG A 19 43.08 -3.79 10.45
C ARG A 19 41.94 -4.34 9.62
N ALA A 20 42.27 -5.25 8.70
CA ALA A 20 41.30 -6.08 8.00
C ALA A 20 40.79 -7.16 8.96
N ASP A 21 39.75 -6.84 9.72
CA ASP A 21 38.95 -7.84 10.42
C ASP A 21 37.94 -8.43 9.41
N GLY A 22 38.14 -9.70 9.10
CA GLY A 22 37.27 -10.47 8.23
C GLY A 22 35.91 -10.69 8.87
N ALA A 23 34.94 -9.86 8.50
CA ALA A 23 33.52 -10.12 8.76
C ALA A 23 32.94 -10.95 7.60
N GLN A 24 32.48 -12.14 7.95
CA GLN A 24 31.89 -13.13 7.07
C GLN A 24 30.74 -12.58 6.20
N PRO A 25 30.55 -13.09 4.97
CA PRO A 25 29.36 -12.82 4.19
C PRO A 25 28.15 -13.47 4.88
N ARG A 26 27.26 -12.65 5.45
CA ARG A 26 25.90 -13.07 5.79
C ARG A 26 25.08 -13.09 4.51
N ASP A 27 25.30 -14.12 3.71
CA ASP A 27 24.32 -14.60 2.74
C ASP A 27 23.16 -15.23 3.50
N GLU A 28 22.24 -14.39 3.96
CA GLU A 28 20.92 -14.86 4.40
C GLU A 28 19.85 -13.85 3.99
N VAL A 29 19.82 -13.51 2.70
CA VAL A 29 18.61 -12.96 2.08
C VAL A 29 17.62 -14.11 1.95
N ARG A 30 16.97 -14.40 3.07
CA ARG A 30 15.89 -15.36 3.18
C ARG A 30 14.79 -14.89 2.24
N ALA A 31 14.65 -15.58 1.11
CA ALA A 31 13.52 -15.44 0.21
C ALA A 31 12.23 -15.82 0.95
N VAL A 32 11.61 -14.84 1.61
CA VAL A 32 10.24 -14.97 2.14
C VAL A 32 9.29 -14.73 0.96
N ARG A 33 9.29 -15.65 0.00
CA ARG A 33 8.34 -15.67 -1.13
C ARG A 33 7.35 -16.80 -0.85
N GLY A 34 6.14 -16.42 -0.44
CA GLY A 34 5.07 -17.32 0.02
C GLY A 34 4.89 -17.10 1.51
N VAL A 35 3.82 -16.48 2.02
CA VAL A 35 2.44 -16.98 1.98
C VAL A 35 1.41 -15.81 2.06
N ALA A 36 1.82 -14.54 1.99
CA ALA A 36 0.95 -13.41 2.40
C ALA A 36 -0.11 -12.93 1.39
N GLY A 37 -0.22 -13.52 0.18
CA GLY A 37 -1.15 -13.05 -0.86
C GLY A 37 -2.57 -13.63 -0.80
N ALA A 38 -2.80 -14.72 -0.05
CA ALA A 38 -4.03 -15.52 -0.18
C ALA A 38 -5.15 -15.18 0.82
N VAL A 39 -4.89 -14.36 1.85
CA VAL A 39 -5.80 -14.28 3.01
C VAL A 39 -6.90 -13.22 2.85
N VAL A 40 -6.69 -12.16 2.07
CA VAL A 40 -7.70 -11.10 1.91
C VAL A 40 -8.74 -11.45 0.83
N HIS A 41 -8.36 -12.19 -0.21
CA HIS A 41 -9.29 -12.62 -1.27
C HIS A 41 -10.41 -13.56 -0.77
N VAL A 42 -10.22 -14.26 0.36
CA VAL A 42 -11.14 -15.31 0.83
C VAL A 42 -12.13 -14.81 1.88
N ALA A 43 -11.83 -13.75 2.63
CA ALA A 43 -12.71 -13.28 3.70
C ALA A 43 -14.02 -12.67 3.19
N VAL A 44 -14.00 -11.97 2.05
CA VAL A 44 -15.21 -11.40 1.43
C VAL A 44 -16.08 -12.50 0.82
N ALA A 45 -15.46 -13.56 0.27
CA ALA A 45 -16.19 -14.69 -0.32
C ALA A 45 -16.93 -15.53 0.74
N ALA A 46 -16.44 -15.58 1.98
CA ALA A 46 -17.02 -16.42 3.02
C ALA A 46 -18.16 -15.78 3.82
N ARG A 47 -18.23 -14.43 3.90
CA ARG A 47 -19.22 -13.73 4.74
C ARG A 47 -20.45 -13.19 4.02
N GLY A 48 -20.52 -13.31 2.70
CA GLY A 48 -21.62 -12.78 1.92
C GLY A 48 -21.52 -11.25 1.78
N VAL A 49 -21.62 -10.77 0.55
CA VAL A 49 -21.55 -9.34 0.19
C VAL A 49 -22.87 -8.60 0.54
N GLU A 50 -23.82 -9.28 1.19
CA GLU A 50 -25.12 -8.73 1.53
C GLU A 50 -24.99 -7.76 2.72
N GLY A 51 -24.99 -6.46 2.42
CA GLY A 51 -25.02 -5.39 3.42
C GLY A 51 -23.75 -4.55 3.53
N LEU A 52 -22.75 -4.74 2.66
CA LEU A 52 -21.66 -3.78 2.55
C LEU A 52 -22.18 -2.48 1.94
N GLU A 53 -21.85 -1.35 2.57
CA GLU A 53 -22.14 -0.04 2.04
C GLU A 53 -21.39 0.16 0.71
N GLU A 54 -21.92 1.03 -0.16
CA GLU A 54 -21.33 1.29 -1.48
C GLU A 54 -19.85 1.73 -1.37
N GLU A 55 -19.53 2.48 -0.32
CA GLU A 55 -18.16 2.94 -0.02
C GLU A 55 -17.20 1.78 0.28
N ASP A 56 -17.67 0.72 0.96
CA ASP A 56 -16.85 -0.45 1.25
C ASP A 56 -16.59 -1.27 -0.02
N LEU A 57 -17.59 -1.37 -0.91
CA LEU A 57 -17.40 -2.01 -2.22
C LEU A 57 -16.37 -1.27 -3.07
N ASP A 58 -16.40 0.06 -3.04
CA ASP A 58 -15.45 0.90 -3.75
C ASP A 58 -14.03 0.70 -3.23
N ALA A 59 -13.86 0.72 -1.90
CA ALA A 59 -12.56 0.51 -1.28
C ALA A 59 -12.01 -0.92 -1.54
N VAL A 60 -12.87 -1.94 -1.52
CA VAL A 60 -12.46 -3.32 -1.85
C VAL A 60 -12.05 -3.44 -3.31
N ALA A 61 -12.81 -2.85 -4.23
CA ALA A 61 -12.48 -2.88 -5.66
C ALA A 61 -11.17 -2.15 -5.96
N GLU A 62 -10.95 -0.99 -5.32
CA GLU A 62 -9.70 -0.24 -5.42
C GLU A 62 -8.51 -1.04 -4.88
N GLN A 63 -8.65 -1.64 -3.69
CA GLN A 63 -7.61 -2.45 -3.08
C GLN A 63 -7.24 -3.66 -3.95
N GLN A 64 -8.24 -4.36 -4.51
CA GLN A 64 -8.01 -5.46 -5.43
C GLN A 64 -7.32 -5.00 -6.72
N GLN A 65 -7.67 -3.82 -7.25
CA GLN A 65 -6.98 -3.25 -8.41
C GLN A 65 -5.49 -3.00 -8.13
N LEU A 66 -5.18 -2.42 -6.98
CA LEU A 66 -3.80 -2.19 -6.58
C LEU A 66 -3.01 -3.49 -6.43
N GLU A 67 -3.59 -4.52 -5.79
CA GLU A 67 -2.89 -5.80 -5.57
C GLU A 67 -2.56 -6.52 -6.89
N GLU A 68 -3.48 -6.51 -7.86
CA GLU A 68 -3.22 -7.08 -9.17
C GLU A 68 -2.15 -6.29 -9.95
N GLU A 69 -2.16 -4.96 -9.87
CA GLU A 69 -1.14 -4.12 -10.51
C GLU A 69 0.24 -4.34 -9.89
N LEU A 70 0.32 -4.41 -8.55
CA LEU A 70 1.57 -4.70 -7.85
C LEU A 70 2.14 -6.07 -8.25
N LEU A 71 1.28 -7.08 -8.38
CA LEU A 71 1.68 -8.41 -8.85
C LEU A 71 2.11 -8.39 -10.33
N GLN A 72 1.35 -7.70 -11.19
CA GLN A 72 1.61 -7.59 -12.62
C GLN A 72 2.96 -6.91 -12.90
N PHE A 73 3.32 -5.92 -12.08
CA PHE A 73 4.55 -5.17 -12.24
C PHE A 73 5.73 -5.73 -11.43
N ASP A 74 5.51 -6.79 -10.65
CA ASP A 74 6.47 -7.40 -9.71
C ASP A 74 7.07 -6.36 -8.75
N LEU A 75 6.22 -5.44 -8.26
CA LEU A 75 6.62 -4.39 -7.32
C LEU A 75 6.52 -4.89 -5.88
N ALA A 76 7.57 -4.64 -5.10
CA ALA A 76 7.63 -4.97 -3.67
C ALA A 76 8.38 -3.88 -2.91
N GLY A 77 8.34 -3.91 -1.58
CA GLY A 77 9.16 -3.00 -0.78
C GLY A 77 8.71 -1.54 -0.93
N ILE A 78 9.70 -0.63 -0.87
CA ILE A 78 9.47 0.82 -1.01
C ILE A 78 8.94 1.19 -2.40
N GLU A 79 9.24 0.40 -3.44
CA GLU A 79 8.74 0.63 -4.80
C GLU A 79 7.22 0.45 -4.88
N ALA A 80 6.70 -0.60 -4.24
CA ALA A 80 5.27 -0.84 -4.12
C ALA A 80 4.57 0.30 -3.36
N LEU A 81 5.18 0.77 -2.27
CA LEU A 81 4.67 1.92 -1.51
C LEU A 81 4.60 3.18 -2.37
N ALA A 82 5.67 3.50 -3.11
CA ALA A 82 5.72 4.65 -4.01
C ALA A 82 4.61 4.59 -5.08
N TYR A 83 4.42 3.41 -5.66
CA TYR A 83 3.36 3.16 -6.64
C TYR A 83 1.96 3.37 -6.05
N VAL A 84 1.67 2.79 -4.88
CA VAL A 84 0.36 2.92 -4.22
C VAL A 84 0.05 4.38 -3.86
N LEU A 85 1.03 5.12 -3.31
CA LEU A 85 0.88 6.54 -3.00
C LEU A 85 0.60 7.36 -4.26
N ALA A 86 1.32 7.08 -5.35
CA ALA A 86 1.11 7.75 -6.62
C ALA A 86 -0.24 7.40 -7.25
N ALA A 87 -0.68 6.16 -7.18
CA ALA A 87 -1.96 5.70 -7.72
C ALA A 87 -3.15 6.31 -6.97
N LYS A 88 -3.10 6.34 -5.63
CA LYS A 88 -4.17 6.92 -4.79
C LYS A 88 -4.22 8.44 -4.86
N CYS A 89 -3.08 9.11 -4.82
CA CYS A 89 -3.03 10.59 -4.81
C CYS A 89 -2.85 11.21 -6.20
N GLY A 90 -2.65 10.40 -7.24
CA GLY A 90 -2.35 10.81 -8.61
C GLY A 90 -0.93 11.37 -8.82
N SER A 91 -0.05 11.37 -7.80
CA SER A 91 1.41 11.58 -7.90
C SER A 91 2.03 11.63 -6.51
N LEU A 92 3.34 11.35 -6.39
CA LEU A 92 4.06 11.51 -5.12
C LEU A 92 4.05 12.96 -4.58
N ARG A 93 4.00 13.96 -5.48
CA ARG A 93 3.89 15.37 -5.06
C ARG A 93 2.53 15.69 -4.44
N LYS A 94 1.45 15.11 -4.98
CA LYS A 94 0.10 15.22 -4.42
C LYS A 94 -0.01 14.42 -3.12
N ALA A 95 0.63 13.25 -3.04
CA ALA A 95 0.73 12.47 -1.80
C ALA A 95 1.41 13.27 -0.69
N PHE A 96 2.55 13.92 -0.95
CA PHE A 96 3.17 14.82 0.03
C PHE A 96 2.21 15.91 0.51
N ARG A 97 1.47 16.55 -0.41
CA ARG A 97 0.48 17.58 -0.07
C ARG A 97 -0.68 17.04 0.76
N TYR A 98 -1.06 15.79 0.57
CA TYR A 98 -2.08 15.14 1.39
C TYR A 98 -1.66 15.08 2.87
N PHE A 99 -0.39 14.75 3.12
CA PHE A 99 0.17 14.77 4.48
C PHE A 99 0.45 16.20 4.99
N ASP A 100 0.94 17.11 4.15
CA ASP A 100 1.14 18.52 4.49
C ASP A 100 -0.18 19.33 4.37
N SER A 101 -1.20 18.93 5.12
CA SER A 101 -2.51 19.61 5.15
C SER A 101 -2.41 21.06 5.63
N SER A 102 -1.41 21.36 6.47
CA SER A 102 -1.13 22.70 6.99
C SER A 102 -0.35 23.61 6.01
N ARG A 103 0.12 23.07 4.88
CA ARG A 103 0.92 23.77 3.86
C ARG A 103 2.19 24.43 4.40
N LYS A 104 2.84 23.80 5.38
CA LYS A 104 4.09 24.29 5.98
C LYS A 104 5.33 23.76 5.26
N GLY A 105 5.17 22.84 4.31
CA GLY A 105 6.27 22.21 3.59
C GLY A 105 6.88 21.01 4.33
N HIS A 106 6.24 20.56 5.41
CA HIS A 106 6.65 19.41 6.21
C HIS A 106 5.45 18.80 6.97
N PHE A 107 5.56 17.57 7.44
CA PHE A 107 4.52 16.94 8.28
C PHE A 107 5.12 16.06 9.39
N PRO A 108 4.48 15.98 10.57
CA PRO A 108 4.94 15.14 11.68
C PRO A 108 4.49 13.68 11.54
N GLN A 109 5.10 12.78 12.32
CA GLN A 109 4.79 11.35 12.33
C GLN A 109 3.30 11.03 12.54
N VAL A 110 2.62 11.72 13.47
CA VAL A 110 1.20 11.48 13.75
C VAL A 110 0.32 11.68 12.50
N VAL A 111 0.67 12.66 11.65
CA VAL A 111 -0.05 12.93 10.40
C VAL A 111 0.24 11.86 9.36
N TRP A 112 1.48 11.37 9.30
CA TRP A 112 1.86 10.22 8.47
C TRP A 112 1.07 8.96 8.83
N ASP A 113 1.10 8.54 10.10
CA ASP A 113 0.44 7.32 10.57
C ASP A 113 -1.09 7.40 10.33
N THR A 114 -1.69 8.55 10.64
CA THR A 114 -3.12 8.79 10.39
C THR A 114 -3.44 8.77 8.90
N GLY A 115 -2.59 9.39 8.05
CA GLY A 115 -2.79 9.40 6.61
C GLY A 115 -2.69 8.02 5.97
N MET A 116 -1.75 7.19 6.43
CA MET A 116 -1.61 5.79 5.99
C MET A 116 -2.85 4.97 6.33
N LEU A 117 -3.37 5.14 7.55
CA LEU A 117 -4.62 4.50 7.99
C LEU A 117 -5.82 4.94 7.14
N LEU A 118 -6.01 6.24 6.94
CA LEU A 118 -7.13 6.80 6.18
C LEU A 118 -7.10 6.37 4.71
N MET A 119 -5.91 6.28 4.11
CA MET A 119 -5.76 5.76 2.75
C MET A 119 -5.88 4.23 2.66
N ARG A 120 -6.03 3.54 3.80
CA ARG A 120 -6.08 2.07 3.93
C ARG A 120 -4.84 1.41 3.32
N ILE A 121 -3.65 2.00 3.54
CA ILE A 121 -2.38 1.45 3.06
C ILE A 121 -1.71 0.64 4.16
N ASP A 122 -1.60 -0.67 3.95
CA ASP A 122 -0.85 -1.56 4.83
C ASP A 122 0.65 -1.51 4.48
N ALA A 123 1.35 -0.58 5.10
CA ALA A 123 2.78 -0.37 4.92
C ALA A 123 3.62 -1.61 5.27
N GLU A 124 3.25 -2.31 6.35
CA GLU A 124 4.00 -3.45 6.85
C GLU A 124 3.91 -4.63 5.89
N ARG A 125 2.71 -4.89 5.35
CA ARG A 125 2.54 -5.91 4.32
C ARG A 125 3.27 -5.58 3.02
N LEU A 126 3.25 -4.31 2.59
CA LEU A 126 3.88 -3.89 1.33
C LEU A 126 5.41 -3.88 1.41
N THR A 127 5.94 -3.44 2.54
CA THR A 127 7.36 -3.08 2.66
C THR A 127 8.16 -3.95 3.63
N GLY A 128 7.48 -4.66 4.53
CA GLY A 128 8.11 -5.29 5.71
C GLY A 128 8.44 -4.31 6.83
N HIS A 129 8.08 -3.03 6.69
CA HIS A 129 8.32 -1.97 7.68
C HIS A 129 7.00 -1.36 8.15
N SER A 130 6.91 -1.09 9.45
CA SER A 130 5.77 -0.34 9.99
C SER A 130 5.76 1.11 9.49
N ALA A 131 4.61 1.77 9.55
CA ALA A 131 4.49 3.18 9.15
C ALA A 131 5.49 4.09 9.90
N SER A 132 5.68 3.86 11.20
CA SER A 132 6.67 4.55 12.04
C SER A 132 8.12 4.33 11.58
N GLN A 133 8.48 3.09 11.21
CA GLN A 133 9.79 2.78 10.68
C GLN A 133 10.03 3.48 9.34
N LEU A 134 9.05 3.46 8.44
CA LEU A 134 9.14 4.18 7.17
C LEU A 134 9.27 5.69 7.37
N PHE A 135 8.53 6.27 8.31
CA PHE A 135 8.68 7.69 8.65
C PHE A 135 10.13 7.99 9.05
N SER A 136 10.70 7.18 9.94
CA SER A 136 12.09 7.31 10.40
C SER A 136 13.13 7.09 9.28
N MET A 137 12.76 6.37 8.21
CA MET A 137 13.62 6.20 7.03
C MET A 137 13.56 7.40 6.09
N ILE A 138 12.45 8.13 6.08
CA ILE A 138 12.26 9.33 5.27
C ILE A 138 12.87 10.55 5.99
N ASP A 139 12.60 10.69 7.28
CA ASP A 139 13.12 11.73 8.16
C ASP A 139 14.65 11.55 8.32
N CYS A 140 15.41 12.39 7.62
CA CYS A 140 16.87 12.33 7.62
C CYS A 140 17.46 13.15 8.77
N ASP A 141 16.71 14.10 9.35
CA ASP A 141 17.10 14.88 10.52
C ASP A 141 16.17 14.59 11.72
N PRO A 142 16.44 13.52 12.50
CA PRO A 142 15.56 13.06 13.58
C PRO A 142 15.41 14.05 14.75
N ARG A 143 16.03 15.23 14.68
CA ARG A 143 15.97 16.26 15.72
C ARG A 143 14.68 17.05 15.70
N ASP A 144 14.02 17.20 14.56
CA ASP A 144 12.76 17.94 14.47
C ASP A 144 11.53 17.02 14.44
N GLY A 145 11.70 15.75 14.05
CA GLY A 145 10.61 14.77 13.95
C GLY A 145 9.63 15.11 12.83
N LEU A 146 10.10 15.76 11.76
CA LEU A 146 9.31 16.25 10.65
C LEU A 146 9.88 15.75 9.33
N VAL A 147 9.02 15.25 8.46
CA VAL A 147 9.42 14.97 7.08
C VAL A 147 9.20 16.21 6.23
N SER A 148 10.29 16.81 5.76
CA SER A 148 10.25 17.92 4.81
C SER A 148 10.01 17.45 3.37
N ARG A 149 9.63 18.39 2.51
CA ARG A 149 9.47 18.11 1.07
C ARG A 149 10.78 17.65 0.41
N ALA A 150 11.92 18.14 0.88
CA ALA A 150 13.22 17.81 0.32
C ALA A 150 13.60 16.36 0.64
N GLU A 151 13.42 15.94 1.90
CA GLU A 151 13.64 14.56 2.34
C GLU A 151 12.71 13.58 1.66
N TRP A 152 11.42 13.93 1.56
CA TRP A 152 10.45 13.14 0.81
C TRP A 152 10.90 12.91 -0.64
N ALA A 153 11.31 13.97 -1.33
CA ALA A 153 11.77 13.86 -2.72
C ALA A 153 13.04 13.01 -2.82
N ALA A 154 14.02 13.24 -1.94
CA ALA A 154 15.26 12.47 -1.93
C ALA A 154 15.03 10.98 -1.67
N PHE A 155 14.14 10.65 -0.71
CA PHE A 155 13.79 9.28 -0.37
C PHE A 155 13.19 8.53 -1.56
N PHE A 156 12.19 9.11 -2.22
CA PHE A 156 11.54 8.46 -3.36
C PHE A 156 12.38 8.51 -4.64
N ASP A 157 13.19 9.56 -4.88
CA ASP A 157 14.09 9.61 -6.03
C ASP A 157 15.14 8.50 -5.99
N ALA A 158 15.60 8.10 -4.80
CA ALA A 158 16.54 7.00 -4.63
C ALA A 158 15.97 5.65 -5.14
N VAL A 159 14.65 5.50 -5.06
CA VAL A 159 13.87 4.30 -5.40
C VAL A 159 13.31 4.38 -6.83
N MET A 160 13.03 5.58 -7.33
CA MET A 160 12.41 5.88 -8.63
C MET A 160 13.35 5.73 -9.84
N ARG A 161 14.20 4.70 -9.87
CA ARG A 161 15.13 4.44 -10.97
C ARG A 161 14.53 3.48 -12.00
N GLY A 162 14.80 3.74 -13.28
CA GLY A 162 14.39 2.87 -14.39
C GLY A 162 12.87 2.75 -14.56
N LYS A 163 12.39 1.51 -14.74
CA LYS A 163 11.00 1.16 -15.10
C LYS A 163 9.95 1.68 -14.10
N LEU A 164 10.32 1.83 -12.81
CA LEU A 164 9.39 2.31 -11.79
C LEU A 164 8.90 3.74 -12.07
N ARG A 165 9.78 4.59 -12.62
CA ARG A 165 9.43 5.99 -12.92
C ARG A 165 8.28 6.07 -13.92
N ASP A 166 8.32 5.23 -14.95
CA ASP A 166 7.31 5.19 -16.00
C ASP A 166 5.99 4.64 -15.44
N LEU A 167 6.05 3.57 -14.64
CA LEU A 167 4.87 2.99 -13.98
C LEU A 167 4.20 3.97 -13.02
N VAL A 168 4.96 4.73 -12.26
CA VAL A 168 4.43 5.74 -11.33
C VAL A 168 3.82 6.92 -12.08
N ALA A 169 4.42 7.36 -13.19
CA ALA A 169 3.85 8.40 -14.05
C ALA A 169 2.54 7.93 -14.72
N GLU A 170 2.47 6.67 -15.10
CA GLU A 170 1.28 6.04 -15.65
C GLU A 170 0.17 5.89 -14.61
N ALA A 171 0.50 5.40 -13.41
CA ALA A 171 -0.45 5.28 -12.29
C ALA A 171 -1.01 6.63 -11.85
N ALA A 172 -0.22 7.69 -11.97
CA ALA A 172 -0.60 9.07 -11.72
C ALA A 172 -1.62 9.65 -12.73
N GLY A 173 -1.97 8.91 -13.78
CA GLY A 173 -2.90 9.36 -14.83
C GLY A 173 -2.24 10.28 -15.86
N GLY A 174 -0.92 10.22 -16.01
CA GLY A 174 -0.18 11.02 -17.01
C GLY A 174 -0.23 10.48 -18.44
N GLY A 175 -0.81 9.30 -18.67
CA GLY A 175 -0.92 8.66 -19.99
C GLY A 175 -2.37 8.44 -20.45
N GLU A 176 -2.56 7.69 -21.54
CA GLU A 176 -3.90 7.25 -22.02
C GLU A 176 -4.66 6.37 -21.01
N ARG A 177 -3.99 5.91 -19.94
CA ARG A 177 -4.63 5.11 -18.90
C ARG A 177 -5.44 5.99 -17.95
N SER A 178 -6.66 5.54 -17.70
CA SER A 178 -7.61 6.12 -16.76
C SER A 178 -7.11 6.03 -15.31
N THR A 179 -7.66 6.86 -14.41
CA THR A 179 -7.22 6.94 -12.99
C THR A 179 -7.42 5.62 -12.25
N LEU A 180 -6.81 5.44 -11.07
CA LEU A 180 -7.02 4.23 -10.27
C LEU A 180 -8.52 3.97 -10.03
N ALA A 181 -9.29 5.02 -9.75
CA ALA A 181 -10.74 4.95 -9.56
C ALA A 181 -11.45 4.42 -10.81
N ASP A 182 -11.05 4.88 -12.00
CA ASP A 182 -11.62 4.42 -13.27
C ASP A 182 -11.29 2.95 -13.54
N ARG A 183 -10.05 2.53 -13.24
CA ARG A 183 -9.62 1.13 -13.41
C ARG A 183 -10.38 0.21 -12.43
N ALA A 184 -10.54 0.65 -11.19
CA ALA A 184 -11.31 -0.06 -10.17
C ALA A 184 -12.82 -0.10 -10.46
N ALA A 185 -13.36 0.80 -11.28
CA ALA A 185 -14.79 0.82 -11.61
C ALA A 185 -15.28 -0.48 -12.26
N THR A 186 -14.45 -1.12 -13.11
CA THR A 186 -14.78 -2.42 -13.73
C THR A 186 -14.93 -3.51 -12.67
N LYS A 187 -14.04 -3.53 -11.67
CA LYS A 187 -14.09 -4.48 -10.56
C LYS A 187 -15.31 -4.26 -9.67
N ARG A 188 -15.61 -3.00 -9.37
CA ARG A 188 -16.80 -2.60 -8.63
C ARG A 188 -18.08 -3.11 -9.28
N LEU A 189 -18.20 -2.98 -10.61
CA LEU A 189 -19.34 -3.53 -11.36
C LEU A 189 -19.41 -5.06 -11.27
N ALA A 190 -18.27 -5.76 -11.36
CA ALA A 190 -18.22 -7.22 -11.21
C ALA A 190 -18.66 -7.68 -9.81
N LEU A 191 -18.20 -7.01 -8.76
CA LEU A 191 -18.60 -7.28 -7.37
C LEU A 191 -20.10 -7.05 -7.15
N ARG A 192 -20.66 -5.98 -7.72
CA ARG A 192 -22.12 -5.70 -7.68
C ARG A 192 -22.94 -6.81 -8.35
N GLN A 193 -22.47 -7.35 -9.48
CA GLN A 193 -23.16 -8.43 -10.19
C GLN A 193 -23.14 -9.75 -9.41
N LEU A 194 -22.02 -10.06 -8.73
CA LEU A 194 -21.91 -11.23 -7.87
C LEU A 194 -22.91 -11.17 -6.70
N GLY A 195 -23.00 -10.04 -6.01
CA GLY A 195 -23.96 -9.86 -4.92
C GLY A 195 -25.43 -10.04 -5.34
N ARG A 196 -25.79 -9.69 -6.58
CA ARG A 196 -27.15 -9.90 -7.12
C ARG A 196 -27.47 -11.35 -7.41
N ARG A 197 -26.48 -12.17 -7.80
CA ARG A 197 -26.71 -13.59 -8.10
C ARG A 197 -27.01 -14.38 -6.84
N ASP A 198 -26.32 -14.09 -5.74
CA ASP A 198 -26.50 -14.83 -4.49
C ASP A 198 -27.87 -14.59 -3.83
N SER A 199 -28.42 -13.38 -3.93
CA SER A 199 -29.75 -13.07 -3.39
C SER A 199 -30.88 -13.80 -4.13
N THR A 200 -30.78 -13.93 -5.46
CA THR A 200 -31.77 -14.70 -6.25
C THR A 200 -31.76 -16.19 -5.91
N ARG A 201 -30.58 -16.78 -5.63
CA ARG A 201 -30.46 -18.19 -5.24
C ARG A 201 -31.10 -18.45 -3.87
N LYS A 202 -30.92 -17.56 -2.89
CA LYS A 202 -31.57 -17.71 -1.57
C LYS A 202 -33.10 -17.63 -1.66
N ASN A 203 -33.63 -16.74 -2.51
CA ASN A 203 -35.08 -16.59 -2.64
C ASN A 203 -35.77 -17.82 -3.29
N SER A 204 -35.10 -18.47 -4.24
CA SER A 204 -35.61 -19.72 -4.85
C SER A 204 -35.72 -20.91 -3.88
N LYS A 205 -34.99 -20.89 -2.76
CA LYS A 205 -35.01 -21.99 -1.76
C LYS A 205 -36.09 -21.80 -0.69
N ALA A 206 -36.54 -20.56 -0.45
CA ALA A 206 -37.64 -20.26 0.48
C ALA A 206 -39.03 -20.49 -0.16
N GLY A 207 -39.11 -20.58 -1.48
CA GLY A 207 -40.36 -20.70 -2.23
C GLY A 207 -40.76 -22.11 -2.65
N GLN A 208 -40.15 -23.19 -2.15
CA GLN A 208 -40.76 -24.51 -2.36
C GLN A 208 -42.07 -24.54 -1.57
N PRO A 209 -43.24 -24.62 -2.24
CA PRO A 209 -44.51 -24.77 -1.55
C PRO A 209 -44.40 -26.05 -0.73
N ARG A 210 -44.51 -25.93 0.59
CA ARG A 210 -44.66 -27.10 1.46
C ARG A 210 -45.87 -27.84 0.93
N LEU A 211 -45.64 -28.97 0.27
CA LEU A 211 -46.72 -29.85 -0.18
C LEU A 211 -47.58 -30.12 1.05
N PRO A 212 -48.91 -29.95 0.97
CA PRO A 212 -49.80 -30.16 2.09
C PRO A 212 -49.56 -31.58 2.59
N SER A 213 -49.09 -31.69 3.83
CA SER A 213 -48.89 -32.95 4.53
C SER A 213 -50.19 -33.74 4.40
N LYS A 214 -50.15 -34.85 3.65
CA LYS A 214 -51.29 -35.76 3.53
C LYS A 214 -51.72 -36.16 4.94
N GLU A 215 -52.85 -35.60 5.34
CA GLU A 215 -53.54 -35.84 6.59
C GLU A 215 -53.83 -37.35 6.68
N ARG A 216 -53.09 -38.05 7.55
CA ARG A 216 -53.29 -39.47 7.83
C ARG A 216 -54.67 -39.61 8.43
N ARG A 217 -55.62 -40.13 7.64
CA ARG A 217 -56.94 -40.53 8.15
C ARG A 217 -56.76 -41.62 9.21
N PRO A 218 -57.39 -41.49 10.39
CA PRO A 218 -57.42 -42.57 11.37
C PRO A 218 -58.21 -43.76 10.82
N SER A 219 -57.60 -44.94 10.90
CA SER A 219 -58.23 -46.23 10.64
C SER A 219 -59.27 -46.47 11.74
N ASN A 220 -60.54 -46.57 11.35
CA ASN A 220 -61.61 -46.97 12.25
C ASN A 220 -61.68 -48.49 12.19
N ASP A 221 -61.02 -49.17 13.12
CA ASP A 221 -61.21 -50.60 13.34
C ASP A 221 -62.46 -50.83 14.20
N ARG A 222 -63.18 -51.88 13.82
CA ARG A 222 -64.49 -52.32 14.30
C ARG A 222 -64.51 -52.76 15.75
#